data_AF-A0A1X0QAQ0-F1
#
_entry.id   AF-A0A1X0QAQ0-F1
#
_cell.length_a   1.000
_cell.length_b   1.000
_cell.length_c   1.000
_cell.angle_alpha   90.00
_cell.angle_beta   90.00
_cell.angle_gamma   90.00
#
_symmetry.space_group_name_H-M   'P 1'
#
loop_
_entity.id
_entity.type
_entity.pdbx_description
1 polymer ?
#
loop_
_entity_poly.entity_id
_entity_poly.type
_entity_poly.pdbx_seq_one_letter_code
_entity_poly.pdbx_strand_id
1 'polypeptide(L)'
;MPRLVGQFVKNCKIFDKNENLVNELDNCVVIFLSLSKFSENIDSSIKLIEDNFNFNINIMLCSQITLYAKIKSNKPSFHDAEDVDISRENFKVIFDRLKLTILIELLKEVDLENIKK
;
A
#
# COMPACT_ATOMS: atom_id res chain seq x y z
N MET A 1 -4.17 14.11 -4.62
CA MET A 1 -4.41 12.71 -5.02
C MET A 1 -3.17 11.89 -4.69
N PRO A 2 -3.29 10.77 -3.96
CA PRO A 2 -2.19 9.85 -3.62
C PRO A 2 -1.48 9.33 -4.88
N ARG A 3 -0.21 8.97 -4.74
CA ARG A 3 0.58 8.34 -5.82
C ARG A 3 0.88 6.90 -5.46
N LEU A 4 0.70 6.02 -6.42
CA LEU A 4 0.82 4.59 -6.25
C LEU A 4 1.57 3.97 -7.43
N VAL A 5 2.40 2.98 -7.13
CA VAL A 5 3.02 2.07 -8.10
C VAL A 5 2.84 0.64 -7.59
N GLY A 6 2.16 -0.20 -8.37
CA GLY A 6 2.04 -1.64 -8.11
C GLY A 6 2.97 -2.46 -9.00
N GLN A 7 3.57 -3.50 -8.45
CA GLN A 7 4.44 -4.43 -9.17
C GLN A 7 4.14 -5.87 -8.78
N PHE A 8 3.79 -6.72 -9.75
CA PHE A 8 3.66 -8.16 -9.52
C PHE A 8 5.04 -8.81 -9.46
N VAL A 9 5.33 -9.52 -8.38
CA VAL A 9 6.61 -10.17 -8.15
C VAL A 9 6.43 -11.60 -7.66
N LYS A 10 7.39 -12.47 -8.01
CA LYS A 10 7.38 -13.87 -7.56
C LYS A 10 7.81 -14.01 -6.09
N ASN A 11 8.71 -13.16 -5.62
CA ASN A 11 9.19 -13.13 -4.24
C ASN A 11 9.54 -11.68 -3.88
N CYS A 12 9.13 -11.24 -2.69
CA CYS A 12 9.43 -9.93 -2.14
C CYS A 12 10.02 -10.11 -0.74
N LYS A 13 11.14 -9.43 -0.46
CA LYS A 13 11.80 -9.40 0.85
C LYS A 13 12.03 -7.97 1.28
N ILE A 14 11.62 -7.63 2.50
CA ILE A 14 11.83 -6.33 3.12
C ILE A 14 12.90 -6.47 4.19
N PHE A 15 13.91 -5.60 4.13
CA PHE A 15 14.99 -5.54 5.10
C PHE A 15 14.94 -4.22 5.87
N ASP A 16 15.38 -4.25 7.12
CA ASP A 16 15.62 -3.03 7.89
C ASP A 16 16.96 -2.38 7.50
N LYS A 17 17.27 -1.24 8.13
CA LYS A 17 18.53 -0.51 7.90
C LYS A 17 19.81 -1.27 8.28
N ASN A 18 19.68 -2.36 9.04
CA ASN A 18 20.78 -3.22 9.47
C ASN A 18 20.80 -4.54 8.68
N GLU A 19 20.09 -4.61 7.55
CA GLU A 19 19.98 -5.78 6.67
C GLU A 19 19.30 -7.00 7.32
N ASN A 20 18.54 -6.82 8.40
CA ASN A 20 17.72 -7.90 8.96
C ASN A 20 16.45 -8.07 8.13
N LEU A 21 16.07 -9.32 7.84
CA LEU A 21 14.81 -9.63 7.18
C LEU A 21 13.63 -9.29 8.11
N VAL A 22 12.77 -8.38 7.65
CA VAL A 22 11.57 -7.92 8.38
C VAL A 22 10.33 -8.66 7.90
N ASN A 23 10.21 -8.88 6.59
CA ASN A 23 9.05 -9.54 6.00
C ASN A 23 9.40 -10.20 4.66
N GLU A 24 8.68 -11.27 4.32
CA GLU A 24 8.82 -12.00 3.06
C GLU A 24 7.45 -12.47 2.56
N LEU A 25 7.20 -12.28 1.26
CA LEU A 25 5.97 -12.75 0.60
C LEU A 25 6.29 -13.27 -0.80
N ASP A 26 5.78 -14.47 -1.11
CA ASP A 26 5.79 -15.04 -2.45
C ASP A 26 4.51 -14.71 -3.24
N ASN A 27 4.65 -14.65 -4.56
CA ASN A 27 3.59 -14.41 -5.54
C ASN A 27 2.66 -13.26 -5.11
N CYS A 28 3.23 -12.07 -4.92
CA CYS A 28 2.55 -10.92 -4.35
C CYS A 28 2.60 -9.71 -5.30
N VAL A 29 1.72 -8.75 -5.03
CA VAL A 29 1.85 -7.39 -5.55
C VAL A 29 2.53 -6.52 -4.49
N VAL A 30 3.63 -5.88 -4.87
CA VAL A 30 4.26 -4.85 -4.06
C VAL A 30 3.64 -3.52 -4.44
N ILE A 31 3.02 -2.84 -3.48
CA ILE A 31 2.38 -1.54 -3.66
C ILE A 31 3.23 -0.49 -2.94
N PHE A 32 3.88 0.36 -3.72
CA PHE A 32 4.51 1.58 -3.22
C PHE A 32 3.48 2.70 -3.20
N LEU A 33 3.19 3.23 -2.02
CA LEU A 33 2.19 4.27 -1.81
C LEU A 33 2.84 5.51 -1.21
N SER A 34 2.49 6.67 -1.75
CA SER A 34 2.83 7.96 -1.16
C SER A 34 1.58 8.82 -0.97
N LEU A 35 1.53 9.50 0.17
CA LEU A 35 0.47 10.43 0.52
C LEU A 35 0.92 11.88 0.24
N SER A 36 -0.04 12.75 -0.08
CA SER A 36 0.20 14.16 -0.38
C SER A 36 -0.33 15.06 0.73
N LYS A 37 0.38 16.15 1.02
CA LYS A 37 -0.10 17.21 1.93
C LYS A 37 -1.43 17.84 1.53
N PHE A 38 -1.75 17.82 0.24
CA PHE A 38 -2.95 18.46 -0.30
C PHE A 38 -4.12 17.47 -0.42
N SER A 39 -3.95 16.23 0.04
CA SER A 39 -4.94 15.17 -0.06
C SER A 39 -5.66 15.01 1.27
N GLU A 40 -6.83 15.64 1.41
CA GLU A 40 -7.60 15.62 2.67
C GLU A 40 -8.27 14.27 2.97
N ASN A 41 -8.29 13.31 2.03
CA ASN A 41 -9.09 12.10 2.20
C ASN A 41 -8.29 10.79 2.05
N ILE A 42 -8.03 10.14 3.18
CA ILE A 42 -7.47 8.79 3.29
C ILE A 42 -8.33 7.76 2.53
N ASP A 43 -9.66 7.91 2.55
CA ASP A 43 -10.60 7.01 1.86
C ASP A 43 -10.34 6.98 0.35
N SER A 44 -9.91 8.11 -0.23
CA SER A 44 -9.54 8.16 -1.65
C SER A 44 -8.31 7.31 -1.97
N SER A 45 -7.39 7.15 -1.01
CA SER A 45 -6.19 6.31 -1.14
C SER A 45 -6.54 4.84 -1.04
N ILE A 46 -7.43 4.49 -0.11
CA ILE A 46 -7.93 3.13 0.05
C ILE A 46 -8.70 2.73 -1.21
N LYS A 47 -9.66 3.54 -1.63
CA LYS A 47 -10.43 3.30 -2.85
C LYS A 47 -9.53 3.17 -4.08
N LEU A 48 -8.50 3.98 -4.21
CA LEU A 48 -7.54 3.85 -5.32
C LEU A 48 -6.87 2.46 -5.32
N ILE A 49 -6.54 1.91 -4.15
CA ILE A 49 -5.96 0.56 -4.04
C ILE A 49 -7.02 -0.49 -4.38
N GLU A 50 -8.22 -0.39 -3.79
CA GLU A 50 -9.34 -1.32 -4.02
C GLU A 50 -9.74 -1.37 -5.51
N ASP A 51 -9.76 -0.23 -6.19
CA ASP A 51 -10.14 -0.13 -7.61
C ASP A 51 -9.06 -0.71 -8.55
N ASN A 52 -7.78 -0.76 -8.13
CA ASN A 52 -6.66 -1.18 -8.98
C ASN A 52 -6.16 -2.61 -8.71
N PHE A 53 -6.47 -3.19 -7.55
CA PHE A 53 -5.94 -4.50 -7.16
C PHE A 53 -7.03 -5.41 -6.63
N ASN A 54 -7.04 -6.65 -7.13
CA ASN A 54 -7.89 -7.70 -6.58
C ASN A 54 -7.25 -8.21 -5.27
N PHE A 55 -8.05 -8.24 -4.20
CA PHE A 55 -7.63 -8.69 -2.86
C PHE A 55 -7.45 -10.20 -2.71
N ASN A 56 -7.71 -10.98 -3.77
CA ASN A 56 -7.40 -12.41 -3.81
C ASN A 56 -5.91 -12.69 -4.06
N ILE A 57 -5.06 -11.66 -4.07
CA ILE A 57 -3.61 -11.74 -4.27
C ILE A 57 -2.91 -11.21 -3.01
N ASN A 58 -1.79 -11.83 -2.64
CA ASN A 58 -0.95 -11.34 -1.53
C ASN A 58 -0.47 -9.90 -1.80
N ILE A 59 -0.60 -9.01 -0.83
CA ILE A 59 -0.18 -7.60 -0.95
C ILE A 59 0.96 -7.30 0.03
N MET A 60 2.06 -6.75 -0.49
CA MET A 60 3.10 -6.08 0.29
C MET A 60 2.93 -4.57 0.14
N LEU A 61 2.50 -3.87 1.18
CA LEU A 61 2.29 -2.42 1.15
C LEU A 61 3.52 -1.69 1.73
N CYS A 62 4.09 -0.76 0.95
CA CYS A 62 5.29 0.01 1.32
C CYS A 62 5.03 1.51 1.21
N SER A 63 5.46 2.29 2.20
CA SER A 63 5.44 3.75 2.12
C SER A 63 6.62 4.26 1.27
N GLN A 64 6.37 5.15 0.31
CA GLN A 64 7.38 5.57 -0.67
C GLN A 64 7.28 7.05 -1.03
N ILE A 65 7.81 7.94 -0.17
CA ILE A 65 7.75 9.40 -0.34
C ILE A 65 8.30 9.90 -1.69
N THR A 66 9.25 9.17 -2.28
CA THR A 66 9.91 9.56 -3.51
C THR A 66 8.98 9.60 -4.73
N LEU A 67 7.78 9.02 -4.65
CA LEU A 67 6.78 9.12 -5.71
C LEU A 67 6.33 10.57 -5.97
N TYR A 68 6.49 11.49 -5.01
CA TYR A 68 6.26 12.93 -5.20
C TYR A 68 7.53 13.72 -5.56
N ALA A 69 8.62 13.05 -5.95
CA ALA A 69 9.80 13.75 -6.42
C ALA A 69 9.45 14.70 -7.57
N LYS A 70 9.72 15.99 -7.37
CA LYS A 70 9.76 17.01 -8.41
C LYS A 70 11.22 17.34 -8.68
N ILE A 71 11.64 17.10 -9.91
CA ILE A 71 13.00 17.36 -10.37
C ILE A 71 13.05 18.83 -10.83
N LYS A 72 13.67 19.69 -10.02
CA LYS A 72 14.07 21.05 -10.42
C LYS A 72 15.60 21.03 -10.56
N SER A 73 16.12 20.98 -11.79
CA SER A 73 17.54 20.68 -12.06
C SER A 73 17.93 19.28 -11.59
N ASN A 74 19.07 19.10 -10.90
CA ASN A 74 19.63 17.77 -10.59
C ASN A 74 19.21 17.20 -9.23
N LYS A 75 18.54 17.99 -8.36
CA LYS A 75 18.13 17.55 -7.02
C LYS A 75 16.60 17.37 -6.96
N PRO A 76 16.10 16.18 -6.57
CA PRO A 76 14.68 16.01 -6.33
C PRO A 76 14.22 16.76 -5.08
N SER A 77 13.03 17.32 -5.15
CA SER A 77 12.32 17.94 -4.02
C SER A 77 10.99 17.22 -3.78
N PHE A 78 10.57 17.11 -2.52
CA PHE A 78 9.42 16.30 -2.12
C PHE A 78 8.37 17.14 -1.37
N HIS A 79 8.33 18.46 -1.60
CA HIS A 79 7.48 19.39 -0.84
C HIS A 79 5.98 19.07 -0.90
N ASP A 80 5.53 18.38 -1.95
CA ASP A 80 4.15 17.96 -2.14
C ASP A 80 3.76 16.71 -1.33
N ALA A 81 4.75 15.94 -0.88
CA ALA A 81 4.53 14.75 -0.08
C ALA A 81 4.14 15.12 1.36
N GLU A 82 3.29 14.30 1.96
CA GLU A 82 2.82 14.45 3.34
C GLU A 82 3.96 14.57 4.36
N ASP A 83 3.70 15.27 5.45
CA ASP A 83 4.63 15.30 6.58
C ASP A 83 4.85 13.88 7.14
N VAL A 84 6.07 13.58 7.60
CA VAL A 84 6.46 12.22 7.98
C VAL A 84 5.60 11.68 9.13
N ASP A 85 5.29 12.49 10.14
CA ASP A 85 4.56 12.01 11.31
C ASP A 85 3.09 11.78 10.99
N ILE A 86 2.48 12.71 10.26
CA ILE A 86 1.11 12.58 9.74
C ILE A 86 1.00 11.40 8.79
N SER A 87 1.97 11.25 7.89
CA SER A 87 1.99 10.16 6.90
C SER A 87 2.11 8.79 7.56
N ARG A 88 2.86 8.68 8.66
CA ARG A 88 2.97 7.45 9.44
C ARG A 88 1.61 7.02 10.01
N GLU A 89 0.88 7.97 10.59
CA GLU A 89 -0.46 7.71 11.16
C GLU A 89 -1.46 7.35 10.07
N ASN A 90 -1.50 8.12 9.00
CA ASN A 90 -2.42 7.87 7.87
C ASN A 90 -2.11 6.53 7.18
N PHE A 91 -0.84 6.20 6.99
CA PHE A 91 -0.44 4.92 6.40
C PHE A 91 -0.88 3.74 7.27
N LYS A 92 -0.80 3.87 8.60
CA LYS A 92 -1.31 2.85 9.52
C LYS A 92 -2.82 2.66 9.38
N VAL A 93 -3.59 3.75 9.29
CA VAL A 93 -5.05 3.69 9.07
C VAL A 93 -5.38 2.98 7.75
N ILE A 94 -4.65 3.29 6.68
CA ILE A 94 -4.83 2.64 5.36
C ILE A 94 -4.53 1.15 5.47
N PHE A 95 -3.41 0.78 6.10
CA PHE A 95 -3.01 -0.60 6.29
C PHE A 95 -4.05 -1.41 7.07
N ASP A 96 -4.51 -0.88 8.21
CA ASP A 96 -5.49 -1.54 9.07
C ASP A 96 -6.84 -1.72 8.35
N ARG A 97 -7.27 -0.72 7.57
CA ARG A 97 -8.51 -0.80 6.79
C ARG A 97 -8.42 -1.79 5.64
N LEU A 98 -7.33 -1.79 4.86
CA LEU A 98 -7.12 -2.77 3.80
C LEU A 98 -7.10 -4.20 4.35
N LYS A 99 -6.45 -4.41 5.50
CA LYS A 99 -6.46 -5.71 6.18
C LYS A 99 -7.88 -6.16 6.54
N LEU A 100 -8.72 -5.25 7.03
CA LEU A 100 -10.12 -5.55 7.34
C LEU A 100 -10.93 -5.87 6.08
N THR A 101 -10.75 -5.10 4.99
CA THR A 101 -11.40 -5.36 3.70
C THR A 101 -11.05 -6.75 3.19
N ILE A 102 -9.75 -7.11 3.17
CA ILE A 102 -9.26 -8.43 2.75
C ILE A 102 -9.88 -9.54 3.61
N LEU A 103 -9.92 -9.37 4.94
CA LEU A 103 -10.52 -10.36 5.84
C LEU A 103 -12.00 -10.58 5.54
N ILE A 104 -12.75 -9.51 5.28
CA ILE A 104 -14.18 -9.58 4.96
C ILE A 104 -14.40 -10.31 3.64
N GLU A 105 -13.60 -10.04 2.61
CA GLU A 105 -13.71 -10.73 1.31
C GLU A 105 -13.40 -12.23 1.44
N LEU A 106 -12.35 -12.60 2.19
CA LEU A 106 -12.03 -14.01 2.45
C LEU A 106 -13.16 -14.74 3.18
N LEU A 107 -13.82 -14.10 4.16
CA LEU A 107 -14.94 -14.70 4.87
C LEU A 107 -16.16 -14.95 3.96
N LYS A 108 -16.43 -14.03 3.02
CA LYS A 108 -17.52 -14.20 2.04
C LYS A 108 -17.29 -15.38 1.11
N GLU A 109 -16.04 -15.65 0.72
CA GLU A 109 -15.70 -16.80 -0.13
C GLU A 109 -15.94 -18.13 0.59
N VAL A 110 -15.57 -18.23 1.87
CA VAL A 110 -15.79 -19.43 2.70
C VAL A 110 -17.27 -19.76 2.83
N ASP A 111 -18.13 -18.76 3.07
CA ASP A 111 -19.58 -18.97 3.18
C ASP A 111 -20.18 -19.49 1.86
N LEU A 112 -19.72 -19.00 0.71
CA LEU A 112 -20.19 -19.44 -0.61
C LEU A 112 -19.79 -20.89 -0.92
N GLU A 113 -18.62 -21.35 -0.47
CA GLU A 113 -18.22 -22.75 -0.63
C GLU A 113 -19.04 -23.70 0.26
N ASN A 114 -19.39 -23.26 1.47
CA ASN A 114 -20.18 -24.06 2.40
C ASN A 114 -21.64 -24.23 1.95
N ILE A 115 -22.20 -23.27 1.20
CA ILE A 115 -23.55 -23.38 0.62
C ILE A 115 -23.58 -24.33 -0.59
N LYS A 116 -22.44 -24.56 -1.25
CA LYS A 116 -22.34 -25.41 -2.46
C LYS A 116 -22.05 -26.90 -2.15
N LYS A 117 -21.79 -27.25 -0.89
CA LYS A 117 -21.57 -28.64 -0.43
C LYS A 117 -22.84 -29.19 0.21
#